data_AF-A0A091G4I1-F1
#
_entry.id   AF-A0A091G4I1-F1
#
_cell.length_a   1.000
_cell.length_b   1.000
_cell.length_c   1.000
_cell.angle_alpha   90.00
_cell.angle_beta   90.00
_cell.angle_gamma   90.00
#
_symmetry.space_group_name_H-M   'P 1'
#
loop_
_entity.id
_entity.type
_entity.pdbx_description
1 polymer ?
#
loop_
_entity_poly.entity_id
_entity_poly.type
_entity_poly.pdbx_seq_one_letter_code
_entity_poly.pdbx_strand_id
1 'polypeptide(L)'
;MAKKKYYAYKIGNEEGILETWDECKRIVSGKNNAKYKSFESKDQAERWLQMGADYSLKNTAIDDGIYFDAGTGSGMGVEVSVTDKNGKTLLKNGVNERGSFLIKGNVTNNFGELLACKLALEIALDRGCKNIFG
;
A
#
# COMPACT_ATOMS: atom_id res chain seq x y z
N MET A 1 13.82 4.94 26.62
CA MET A 1 14.25 5.89 25.58
C MET A 1 13.09 6.09 24.61
N ALA A 2 12.84 7.31 24.12
CA ALA A 2 11.79 7.53 23.12
C ALA A 2 12.18 6.86 21.79
N LYS A 3 11.23 6.16 21.15
CA LYS A 3 11.45 5.51 19.85
C LYS A 3 11.72 6.58 18.79
N LYS A 4 12.80 6.43 18.00
CA LYS A 4 13.13 7.35 16.90
C LYS A 4 11.95 7.38 15.91
N LYS A 5 11.58 8.58 15.46
CA LYS A 5 10.50 8.80 14.48
C LYS A 5 11.05 9.54 13.27
N TYR A 6 10.39 9.35 12.14
CA TYR A 6 10.64 10.06 10.90
C TYR A 6 9.40 10.86 10.53
N TYR A 7 9.57 12.10 10.10
CA TYR A 7 8.49 13.03 9.80
C TYR A 7 8.55 13.38 8.32
N ALA A 8 7.61 12.87 7.54
CA ALA A 8 7.48 13.22 6.13
C ALA A 8 6.62 14.47 5.98
N TYR A 9 6.95 15.34 5.01
CA TYR A 9 6.11 16.47 4.62
C TYR A 9 5.98 16.57 3.10
N LYS A 10 4.87 17.13 2.62
CA LYS A 10 4.61 17.47 1.23
C LYS A 10 3.85 18.79 1.14
N ILE A 11 4.36 19.74 0.35
CA ILE A 11 3.80 21.07 0.10
C ILE A 11 3.86 21.31 -1.42
N GLY A 12 2.76 21.05 -2.12
CA GLY A 12 2.76 21.07 -3.59
C GLY A 12 3.76 20.07 -4.16
N ASN A 13 4.81 20.57 -4.83
CA ASN A 13 5.89 19.77 -5.42
C ASN A 13 7.10 19.60 -4.49
N GLU A 14 7.14 20.30 -3.35
CA GLU A 14 8.22 20.17 -2.37
C GLU A 14 7.88 19.08 -1.36
N GLU A 15 8.80 18.15 -1.12
CA GLU A 15 8.62 17.09 -0.12
C GLU A 15 9.95 16.67 0.51
N GLY A 16 9.89 16.07 1.69
CA GLY A 16 11.08 15.61 2.40
C GLY A 16 10.77 14.81 3.66
N ILE A 17 11.82 14.26 4.27
CA ILE A 17 11.74 13.44 5.48
C ILE A 17 12.76 13.96 6.49
N LEU A 18 12.31 14.19 7.71
CA LEU A 18 13.06 14.79 8.80
C LEU A 18 13.06 13.85 10.01
N GLU A 19 14.04 14.00 10.90
CA GLU A 19 14.15 13.13 12.09
C GLU A 19 13.49 13.74 13.33
N THR A 20 13.11 15.02 13.27
CA THR A 20 12.49 15.73 14.39
C THR A 20 11.18 16.42 13.99
N TRP A 21 10.24 16.48 14.94
CA TRP A 21 9.02 17.24 14.77
C TRP A 21 9.29 18.73 14.62
N ASP A 22 10.28 19.28 15.34
CA ASP A 22 10.56 20.72 15.33
C ASP A 22 11.08 21.20 13.96
N GLU A 23 11.86 20.39 13.25
CA GLU A 23 12.23 20.65 11.85
C GLU A 23 11.01 20.61 10.94
N CYS A 24 10.20 19.56 11.04
CA CYS A 24 9.00 19.40 10.21
C CYS A 24 8.02 20.54 10.42
N LYS A 25 7.77 20.91 11.69
CA LYS A 25 6.87 22.00 12.08
C LYS A 25 7.31 23.33 11.48
N ARG A 26 8.61 23.66 11.51
CA ARG A 26 9.14 24.90 10.93
C ARG A 26 8.84 25.02 9.44
N ILE A 27 8.80 23.91 8.72
CA ILE A 27 8.54 23.88 7.27
C ILE A 27 7.04 23.97 6.97
N VAL A 28 6.22 23.18 7.66
CA VAL A 28 4.79 23.04 7.32
C VAL A 28 3.89 24.11 7.96
N SER A 29 4.33 24.75 9.05
CA SER A 29 3.51 25.73 9.76
C SER A 29 3.23 26.96 8.90
N GLY A 30 1.96 27.37 8.84
CA GLY A 30 1.52 28.52 8.05
C GLY A 30 1.50 28.30 6.53
N LYS A 31 1.76 27.08 6.05
CA LYS A 31 1.71 26.74 4.61
C LYS A 31 0.35 26.14 4.25
N ASN A 32 -0.29 26.70 3.22
CA ASN A 32 -1.54 26.16 2.70
C ASN A 32 -1.32 24.79 2.06
N ASN A 33 -2.26 23.85 2.29
CA ASN A 33 -2.23 22.48 1.76
C ASN A 33 -0.98 21.66 2.13
N ALA A 34 -0.27 22.03 3.20
CA ALA A 34 0.83 21.22 3.71
C ALA A 34 0.30 19.91 4.30
N LYS A 35 0.86 18.79 3.84
CA LYS A 35 0.63 17.46 4.40
C LYS A 35 1.87 17.00 5.15
N TYR A 36 1.69 16.35 6.28
CA TYR A 36 2.76 15.74 7.07
C TYR A 36 2.29 14.54 7.89
N LYS A 37 3.17 13.57 8.14
CA LYS A 37 2.86 12.39 8.96
C LYS A 37 4.15 11.82 9.57
N SER A 38 4.05 11.25 10.78
CA SER A 38 5.17 10.59 11.44
C SER A 38 5.14 9.07 11.22
N PHE A 39 6.32 8.47 11.08
CA PHE A 39 6.54 7.05 10.81
C PHE A 39 7.62 6.46 11.70
N GLU A 40 7.64 5.14 11.80
CA GLU A 40 8.64 4.41 12.60
C GLU A 40 9.94 4.13 11.82
N SER A 41 9.87 4.14 10.49
CA SER A 41 11.02 4.00 9.60
C SER A 41 11.02 5.05 8.49
N LYS A 42 12.22 5.35 7.97
CA LYS A 42 12.41 6.26 6.83
C LYS A 42 11.71 5.72 5.58
N ASP A 43 11.79 4.42 5.33
CA ASP A 43 11.13 3.78 4.18
C ASP A 43 9.60 3.97 4.19
N GLN A 44 8.96 3.89 5.36
CA GLN A 44 7.51 4.14 5.48
C GLN A 44 7.16 5.58 5.13
N ALA A 45 8.01 6.53 5.54
CA ALA A 45 7.89 7.94 5.20
C ALA A 45 8.04 8.17 3.68
N GLU A 46 9.04 7.54 3.05
CA GLU A 46 9.26 7.61 1.59
C GLU A 46 8.07 7.05 0.81
N ARG A 47 7.56 5.89 1.20
CA ARG A 47 6.38 5.29 0.54
C ARG A 47 5.15 6.18 0.63
N TRP A 48 4.89 6.77 1.81
CA TRP A 48 3.75 7.65 1.96
C TRP A 48 3.84 8.89 1.04
N LEU A 49 5.04 9.43 0.83
CA LEU A 49 5.27 10.51 -0.14
C LEU A 49 5.04 10.06 -1.58
N GLN A 50 5.57 8.89 -1.97
CA GLN A 50 5.37 8.29 -3.30
C GLN A 50 3.89 8.05 -3.61
N MET A 51 3.08 7.71 -2.60
CA MET A 51 1.63 7.54 -2.72
C MET A 51 0.86 8.87 -2.63
N GLY A 52 1.52 10.02 -2.80
CA GLY A 52 0.87 11.33 -2.87
C GLY A 52 0.53 11.94 -1.51
N ALA A 53 1.16 11.46 -0.44
CA ALA A 53 0.93 11.92 0.93
C ALA A 53 -0.55 11.85 1.33
N ASP A 54 -1.25 10.78 0.95
CA ASP A 54 -2.67 10.62 1.28
C ASP A 54 -2.86 10.11 2.72
N TYR A 55 -3.66 10.82 3.51
CA TYR A 55 -4.00 10.43 4.87
C TYR A 55 -4.97 9.25 4.95
N SER A 56 -5.74 9.01 3.87
CA SER A 56 -6.66 7.87 3.77
C SER A 56 -5.91 6.53 3.79
N LEU A 57 -4.62 6.54 3.41
CA LEU A 57 -3.73 5.40 3.46
C LEU A 57 -3.31 5.11 4.91
N LYS A 58 -3.97 4.13 5.52
CA LYS A 58 -3.59 3.56 6.81
C LYS A 58 -2.33 2.70 6.62
N ASN A 59 -1.15 3.26 6.85
CA ASN A 59 0.08 2.47 6.99
C ASN A 59 0.07 1.75 8.36
N THR A 60 0.22 0.43 8.34
CA THR A 60 0.78 -0.36 9.43
C THR A 60 1.88 -1.19 8.79
N ALA A 61 3.08 -1.24 9.39
CA ALA A 61 4.24 -1.99 8.91
C ALA A 61 3.87 -3.19 8.02
N ILE A 62 3.87 -2.95 6.71
CA ILE A 62 3.61 -3.98 5.72
C ILE A 62 4.97 -4.64 5.53
N ASP A 63 5.15 -5.76 6.22
CA ASP A 63 6.33 -6.62 6.07
C ASP A 63 6.63 -6.86 4.58
N ASP A 64 7.90 -7.05 4.27
CA ASP A 64 8.27 -7.46 2.92
C ASP A 64 7.63 -8.82 2.64
N GLY A 65 6.67 -8.82 1.72
CA GLY A 65 5.86 -9.99 1.39
C GLY A 65 4.90 -9.74 0.23
N ILE A 66 4.08 -10.76 -0.02
CA ILE A 66 3.04 -10.75 -1.04
C ILE A 66 1.70 -10.62 -0.34
N TYR A 67 0.91 -9.65 -0.76
CA TYR A 67 -0.40 -9.35 -0.20
C TYR A 67 -1.47 -9.78 -1.20
N PHE A 68 -2.53 -10.42 -0.74
CA PHE A 68 -3.65 -10.79 -1.60
C PHE A 68 -4.98 -10.42 -0.93
N ASP A 69 -6.00 -10.17 -1.74
CA ASP A 69 -7.34 -9.86 -1.26
C ASP A 69 -8.36 -10.19 -2.36
N ALA A 70 -9.61 -10.41 -1.97
CA ALA A 70 -10.74 -10.53 -2.89
C ALA A 70 -12.02 -9.87 -2.35
N GLY A 71 -12.71 -9.14 -3.22
CA GLY A 71 -13.92 -8.43 -2.82
C GLY A 71 -14.88 -8.13 -3.97
N THR A 72 -16.13 -7.83 -3.62
CA THR A 72 -17.20 -7.47 -4.57
C THR A 72 -17.49 -5.98 -4.51
N GLY A 73 -16.60 -5.15 -5.08
CA GLY A 73 -16.70 -3.69 -4.97
C GLY A 73 -17.65 -3.02 -5.98
N SER A 74 -17.90 -3.64 -7.13
CA SER A 74 -18.55 -2.98 -8.28
C SER A 74 -19.88 -3.62 -8.72
N GLY A 75 -20.32 -4.71 -8.09
CA GLY A 75 -21.52 -5.46 -8.48
C GLY A 75 -21.38 -6.24 -9.80
N MET A 76 -20.23 -6.15 -10.48
CA MET A 76 -19.96 -6.86 -11.75
C MET A 76 -19.38 -8.27 -11.57
N GLY A 77 -19.05 -8.64 -10.33
CA GLY A 77 -18.40 -9.90 -10.00
C GLY A 77 -17.42 -9.74 -8.83
N VAL A 78 -16.50 -10.69 -8.71
CA VAL A 78 -15.46 -10.70 -7.67
C VAL A 78 -14.15 -10.18 -8.26
N GLU A 79 -13.53 -9.22 -7.58
CA GLU A 79 -12.22 -8.69 -7.94
C GLU A 79 -11.14 -9.34 -7.05
N VAL A 80 -10.10 -9.86 -7.68
CA VAL A 80 -8.94 -10.47 -7.02
C VAL A 80 -7.72 -9.56 -7.19
N SER A 81 -6.98 -9.35 -6.11
CA SER A 81 -5.73 -8.60 -6.14
C SER A 81 -4.58 -9.41 -5.53
N VAL A 82 -3.39 -9.26 -6.10
CA VAL A 82 -2.13 -9.73 -5.52
C VAL A 82 -1.10 -8.62 -5.72
N THR A 83 -0.54 -8.10 -4.64
CA THR A 83 0.35 -6.92 -4.65
C THR A 83 1.64 -7.16 -3.87
N ASP A 84 2.65 -6.34 -4.15
CA ASP A 84 3.79 -6.20 -3.23
C ASP A 84 3.44 -5.31 -2.04
N LYS A 85 4.40 -5.16 -1.13
CA LYS A 85 4.31 -4.27 0.04
C LYS A 85 4.00 -2.79 -0.26
N ASN A 86 4.08 -2.36 -1.52
CA ASN A 86 3.79 -1.00 -1.96
C ASN A 86 2.42 -0.91 -2.67
N GLY A 87 1.64 -2.00 -2.69
CA GLY A 87 0.37 -2.07 -3.40
C GLY A 87 0.52 -2.20 -4.92
N LYS A 88 1.74 -2.44 -5.44
CA LYS A 88 1.93 -2.65 -6.89
C LYS A 88 1.46 -4.06 -7.25
N THR A 89 0.57 -4.15 -8.23
CA THR A 89 0.08 -5.45 -8.70
C THR A 89 1.21 -6.36 -9.18
N LEU A 90 1.13 -7.63 -8.78
CA LEU A 90 2.03 -8.70 -9.19
C LEU A 90 1.39 -9.62 -10.25
N LEU A 91 0.11 -9.41 -10.54
CA LEU A 91 -0.61 -10.13 -11.58
C LEU A 91 -0.18 -9.61 -12.97
N LYS A 92 0.07 -10.54 -13.91
CA LYS A 92 0.64 -10.20 -15.23
C LYS A 92 -0.43 -9.98 -16.31
N ASN A 93 -1.58 -10.65 -16.22
CA ASN A 93 -2.58 -10.69 -17.29
C ASN A 93 -3.99 -10.42 -16.75
N GLY A 94 -4.82 -9.76 -17.55
CA GLY A 94 -6.25 -9.59 -17.27
C GLY A 94 -6.59 -8.62 -16.13
N VAL A 95 -5.63 -7.78 -15.71
CA VAL A 95 -5.85 -6.77 -14.67
C VAL A 95 -6.53 -5.53 -15.23
N ASN A 96 -7.39 -4.91 -14.43
CA ASN A 96 -7.99 -3.61 -14.69
C ASN A 96 -7.01 -2.46 -14.35
N GLU A 97 -7.45 -1.21 -14.52
CA GLU A 97 -6.66 -0.01 -14.21
C GLU A 97 -6.22 0.08 -12.73
N ARG A 98 -6.93 -0.58 -11.82
CA ARG A 98 -6.59 -0.68 -10.40
C ARG A 98 -5.65 -1.84 -10.08
N GLY A 99 -5.22 -2.60 -11.09
CA GLY A 99 -4.32 -3.74 -10.92
C GLY A 99 -4.99 -5.03 -10.41
N SER A 100 -6.32 -5.09 -10.43
CA SER A 100 -7.13 -6.24 -9.96
C SER A 100 -7.68 -7.06 -11.14
N PHE A 101 -7.82 -8.37 -10.97
CA PHE A 101 -8.44 -9.28 -11.93
C PHE A 101 -9.93 -9.45 -11.61
N LEU A 102 -10.81 -9.14 -12.57
CA LEU A 102 -12.26 -9.28 -12.40
C LEU A 102 -12.74 -10.65 -12.88
N ILE A 103 -13.37 -11.41 -11.98
CA ILE A 103 -14.09 -12.63 -12.28
C ILE A 103 -15.57 -12.26 -12.49
N LYS A 104 -15.99 -12.24 -13.75
CA LYS A 104 -17.39 -11.95 -14.11
C LYS A 104 -18.29 -13.15 -13.79
N GLY A 105 -19.53 -12.87 -13.38
CA GLY A 105 -20.55 -13.89 -13.11
C GLY A 105 -20.79 -14.11 -11.62
N ASN A 106 -21.60 -15.13 -11.31
CA ASN A 106 -22.08 -15.40 -9.95
C ASN A 106 -21.10 -16.28 -9.17
N VAL A 107 -19.89 -15.75 -8.93
CA VAL A 107 -18.87 -16.36 -8.07
C VAL A 107 -18.97 -15.80 -6.65
N THR A 108 -18.71 -16.64 -5.66
CA THR A 108 -18.74 -16.25 -4.25
C THR A 108 -17.45 -15.53 -3.84
N ASN A 109 -17.50 -14.74 -2.76
CA ASN A 109 -16.30 -14.10 -2.23
C ASN A 109 -15.23 -15.14 -1.86
N ASN A 110 -15.64 -16.26 -1.23
CA ASN A 110 -14.75 -17.36 -0.87
C ASN A 110 -14.00 -17.93 -2.07
N PHE A 111 -14.64 -18.03 -3.25
CA PHE A 111 -13.95 -18.46 -4.46
C PHE A 111 -12.84 -17.47 -4.84
N GLY A 112 -13.14 -16.16 -4.75
CA GLY A 112 -12.16 -15.10 -4.97
C GLY A 112 -10.99 -15.17 -4.00
N GLU A 113 -11.25 -15.31 -2.71
CA GLU A 113 -10.22 -15.38 -1.66
C GLU A 113 -9.28 -16.58 -1.88
N LEU A 114 -9.84 -17.75 -2.20
CA LEU A 114 -9.05 -18.95 -2.50
C LEU A 114 -8.23 -18.80 -3.78
N LEU A 115 -8.79 -18.17 -4.82
CA LEU A 115 -8.05 -17.88 -6.04
C LEU A 115 -6.93 -16.86 -5.81
N ALA A 116 -7.20 -15.81 -5.04
CA ALA A 116 -6.21 -14.79 -4.65
C ALA A 116 -5.04 -15.44 -3.90
N CYS A 117 -5.34 -16.30 -2.92
CA CYS A 117 -4.34 -17.07 -2.18
C CYS A 117 -3.52 -17.98 -3.09
N LYS A 118 -4.17 -18.73 -4.01
CA LYS A 118 -3.46 -19.58 -4.98
C LYS A 118 -2.48 -18.77 -5.84
N LEU A 119 -2.92 -17.65 -6.40
CA LEU A 119 -2.08 -16.79 -7.24
C LEU A 119 -0.92 -16.19 -6.44
N ALA A 120 -1.17 -15.78 -5.19
CA ALA A 120 -0.14 -15.29 -4.29
C ALA A 120 0.93 -16.36 -4.00
N LEU A 121 0.51 -17.60 -3.74
CA LEU A 121 1.43 -18.74 -3.53
C LEU A 121 2.27 -19.04 -4.77
N GLU A 122 1.67 -19.02 -5.96
CA GLU A 122 2.41 -19.22 -7.22
C GLU A 122 3.49 -18.16 -7.42
N ILE A 123 3.15 -16.89 -7.19
CA ILE A 123 4.10 -15.77 -7.28
C ILE A 123 5.16 -15.87 -6.17
N ALA A 124 4.77 -16.30 -4.96
CA ALA A 124 5.68 -16.47 -3.84
C ALA A 124 6.74 -17.54 -4.13
N LEU A 125 6.33 -18.67 -4.70
CA LEU A 125 7.22 -19.75 -5.13
C LEU A 125 8.19 -19.28 -6.22
N ASP A 126 7.70 -18.57 -7.24
CA ASP A 126 8.54 -18.01 -8.32
C ASP A 126 9.60 -17.01 -7.78
N ARG A 127 9.26 -16.25 -6.75
CA ARG A 127 10.13 -15.22 -6.15
C ARG A 127 10.95 -15.70 -4.96
N GLY A 128 10.76 -16.93 -4.49
CA GLY A 128 11.34 -17.41 -3.23
C GLY A 128 10.85 -16.62 -2.00
N CYS A 129 9.67 -16.00 -2.06
CA CYS A 129 9.08 -15.25 -0.95
C CYS A 129 8.32 -16.21 -0.02
N LYS A 130 8.52 -16.09 1.29
CA LYS A 130 7.82 -16.92 2.30
C LYS A 130 6.78 -16.15 3.12
N ASN A 131 6.81 -14.83 3.03
CA ASN A 131 5.86 -13.96 3.72
C ASN A 131 4.69 -13.67 2.77
N ILE A 132 3.52 -14.16 3.14
CA ILE A 132 2.30 -14.01 2.35
C ILE A 132 1.19 -13.60 3.32
N PHE A 133 0.42 -12.59 2.95
CA PHE A 133 -0.59 -11.96 3.78
C PHE A 133 -1.90 -11.85 3.00
N GLY A 134 -3.01 -12.19 3.63
CA GLY A 134 -4.36 -12.05 3.12
C GLY A 134 -5.14 -10.99 3.90
#